data_AF-A0A3D4NQP0-F1
#
_entry.id   AF-A0A3D4NQP0-F1
#
_cell.length_a   1.000
_cell.length_b   1.000
_cell.length_c   1.000
_cell.angle_alpha   90.00
_cell.angle_beta   90.00
_cell.angle_gamma   90.00
#
_symmetry.space_group_name_H-M   'P 1'
#
loop_
_entity.id
_entity.type
_entity.pdbx_description
1 polymer ?
#
loop_
_entity_poly.entity_id
_entity_poly.type
_entity_poly.pdbx_seq_one_letter_code
_entity_poly.pdbx_strand_id
1 'polypeptide(L)'
;NWFFGAFIVVIAMLHVVNHLAIPVDWFKSYPVYSGATDAMVQWWYGHNAVGFFLTTGFLGMMYYFVPKQAGRPVYSYRLSIVHFWALITLYIWAGPHHLHYT
;
A
#
# COMPACT_ATOMS: atom_id res chain seq x y z
N ASN A 1 7.53 -9.40 -11.85
CA ASN A 1 6.72 -8.15 -11.88
C ASN A 1 5.56 -8.12 -10.88
N TRP A 2 5.42 -9.09 -9.95
CA TRP A 2 4.27 -9.14 -9.03
C TRP A 2 4.20 -7.94 -8.08
N PHE A 3 5.32 -7.58 -7.45
CA PHE A 3 5.39 -6.44 -6.53
C PHE A 3 4.98 -5.11 -7.18
N PHE A 4 5.51 -4.78 -8.37
CA PHE A 4 5.10 -3.56 -9.07
C PHE A 4 3.63 -3.59 -9.49
N GLY A 5 3.11 -4.73 -9.97
CA GLY A 5 1.70 -4.86 -10.33
C GLY A 5 0.79 -4.63 -9.11
N ALA A 6 1.09 -5.26 -7.98
CA ALA A 6 0.36 -5.06 -6.74
C ALA A 6 0.43 -3.62 -6.23
N PHE A 7 1.62 -3.01 -6.24
CA PHE A 7 1.83 -1.61 -5.90
C PHE A 7 0.93 -0.69 -6.73
N ILE A 8 0.93 -0.82 -8.06
CA ILE A 8 0.16 0.06 -8.94
C ILE A 8 -1.34 -0.07 -8.67
N VAL A 9 -1.86 -1.30 -8.64
CA VAL A 9 -3.29 -1.55 -8.48
C VAL A 9 -3.78 -1.07 -7.11
N VAL A 10 -3.06 -1.43 -6.04
CA VAL A 10 -3.48 -1.08 -4.69
C VAL A 10 -3.37 0.42 -4.47
N ILE A 11 -2.28 1.08 -4.85
CA ILE A 11 -2.18 2.55 -4.68
C ILE A 11 -3.28 3.28 -5.46
N ALA A 12 -3.63 2.86 -6.67
CA ALA A 12 -4.74 3.44 -7.41
C ALA A 12 -6.06 3.31 -6.64
N MET A 13 -6.37 2.11 -6.12
CA MET A 13 -7.57 1.86 -5.32
C MET A 13 -7.58 2.71 -4.04
N LEU A 14 -6.50 2.71 -3.28
CA LEU A 14 -6.37 3.49 -2.04
C LEU A 14 -6.59 4.97 -2.31
N HIS A 15 -5.93 5.51 -3.34
CA HIS A 15 -6.01 6.92 -3.68
C HIS A 15 -7.43 7.33 -4.04
N VAL A 16 -8.12 6.55 -4.89
CA VAL A 16 -9.51 6.84 -5.28
C VAL A 16 -10.44 6.82 -4.06
N VAL A 17 -10.38 5.78 -3.23
CA VAL A 17 -11.29 5.61 -2.09
C VAL A 17 -11.06 6.68 -1.03
N ASN A 18 -9.82 6.95 -0.65
CA ASN A 18 -9.53 7.93 0.41
C ASN A 18 -9.85 9.38 0.03
N HIS A 19 -9.83 9.70 -1.27
CA HIS A 19 -10.05 11.05 -1.77
C HIS A 19 -11.47 11.25 -2.32
N LEU A 20 -12.42 10.36 -2.00
CA LEU A 20 -13.83 10.63 -2.23
C LEU A 20 -14.24 11.83 -1.38
N ALA A 21 -14.52 12.95 -2.04
CA ALA A 21 -14.83 14.21 -1.39
C ALA A 21 -15.84 15.01 -2.23
N ILE A 22 -16.68 15.79 -1.56
CA ILE A 22 -17.63 16.71 -2.21
C ILE A 22 -16.91 18.05 -2.41
N PRO A 23 -16.72 18.52 -3.67
CA PRO A 23 -16.14 19.83 -3.93
C PRO A 23 -17.13 20.92 -3.52
N VAL A 24 -16.63 21.94 -2.84
CA VAL A 24 -17.36 23.16 -2.46
C VAL A 24 -16.89 24.36 -3.27
N ASP A 25 -15.64 24.34 -3.72
CA ASP A 25 -15.04 25.39 -4.55
C ASP A 25 -13.93 24.80 -5.42
N TRP A 26 -13.33 25.61 -6.31
CA TRP A 26 -12.29 25.15 -7.25
C TRP A 26 -11.12 24.39 -6.60
N PHE A 27 -10.74 24.78 -5.39
CA PHE A 27 -9.63 24.18 -4.65
C PHE A 27 -10.04 23.75 -3.24
N LYS A 28 -11.34 23.55 -3.00
CA LYS A 28 -11.87 23.16 -1.68
C LYS A 28 -12.88 22.03 -1.77
N SER A 29 -12.70 21.02 -0.94
CA SER A 29 -13.64 19.90 -0.77
C SER A 29 -13.71 19.46 0.69
N TYR A 30 -14.72 18.65 1.00
CA TYR A 30 -14.86 17.94 2.27
C TYR A 30 -14.99 16.42 2.02
N PRO A 31 -14.33 15.56 2.82
CA PRO A 31 -14.44 14.11 2.68
C PRO A 31 -15.89 13.62 2.74
N VAL A 32 -16.20 12.53 2.04
CA VAL A 32 -17.52 11.88 2.14
C VAL A 32 -17.71 11.12 3.46
N TYR A 33 -16.62 10.84 4.18
CA TYR A 33 -16.62 10.15 5.47
C TYR A 33 -16.56 11.16 6.63
N SER A 34 -16.85 10.70 7.85
CA SER A 34 -16.64 11.48 9.07
C SER A 34 -16.28 10.61 10.27
N GLY A 35 -15.77 11.23 11.34
CA GLY A 35 -15.51 10.59 12.62
C GLY A 35 -14.57 9.37 12.54
N ALA A 36 -14.89 8.31 13.30
CA ALA A 36 -14.10 7.09 13.33
C ALA A 36 -14.01 6.38 11.97
N THR A 37 -15.04 6.52 11.12
CA THR A 37 -15.03 5.95 9.75
C THR A 37 -14.02 6.68 8.87
N ASP A 38 -13.98 8.01 8.90
CA ASP A 38 -12.98 8.79 8.18
C ASP A 38 -11.57 8.47 8.68
N ALA A 39 -11.39 8.39 10.00
CA ALA A 39 -10.12 7.99 10.60
C ALA A 39 -9.66 6.60 10.12
N MET A 40 -10.57 5.64 10.00
CA MET A 40 -10.24 4.29 9.55
C MET A 40 -9.91 4.25 8.06
N VAL A 41 -10.67 4.94 7.20
CA VAL A 41 -10.34 5.04 5.76
C VAL A 41 -9.00 5.74 5.58
N GLN A 42 -8.75 6.82 6.33
CA GLN A 42 -7.51 7.57 6.33
C GLN A 42 -6.31 6.72 6.72
N TRP A 43 -6.40 5.85 7.73
CA TRP A 43 -5.28 5.01 8.12
C TRP A 43 -5.18 3.70 7.35
N TRP A 44 -6.28 3.20 6.80
CA TRP A 44 -6.24 2.19 5.76
C TRP A 44 -5.46 2.71 4.55
N TYR A 45 -5.72 3.94 4.09
CA TYR A 45 -4.92 4.60 3.07
C TYR A 45 -3.49 4.83 3.52
N GLY A 46 -3.28 5.51 4.65
CA GLY A 46 -1.96 5.97 5.10
C GLY A 46 -0.98 4.83 5.34
N HIS A 47 -1.42 3.76 6.01
CA HIS A 47 -0.58 2.60 6.23
C HIS A 47 -0.25 1.88 4.93
N ASN A 48 -1.26 1.64 4.07
CA ASN A 48 -1.06 0.94 2.81
C ASN A 48 -0.34 1.82 1.77
N ALA A 49 -0.32 3.14 1.90
CA ALA A 49 0.57 4.00 1.12
C ALA A 49 2.02 3.65 1.41
N VAL A 50 2.42 3.55 2.68
CA VAL A 50 3.77 3.08 3.05
C VAL A 50 3.97 1.61 2.65
N GLY A 51 2.97 0.76 2.86
CA GLY A 51 3.04 -0.68 2.53
C GLY A 51 3.20 -1.00 1.04
N PHE A 52 2.49 -0.29 0.18
CA PHE A 52 2.50 -0.58 -1.25
C PHE A 52 3.43 0.35 -2.02
N PHE A 53 3.43 1.66 -1.74
CA PHE A 53 4.31 2.62 -2.40
C PHE A 53 5.75 2.45 -1.95
N LEU A 54 6.00 2.51 -0.63
CA LEU A 54 7.35 2.56 -0.08
C LEU A 54 7.95 1.19 0.25
N THR A 55 7.12 0.16 0.47
CA THR A 55 7.62 -1.19 0.73
C THR A 55 7.48 -2.08 -0.50
N THR A 56 6.27 -2.34 -1.00
CA THR A 56 6.05 -3.25 -2.14
C THR A 56 6.74 -2.73 -3.42
N GLY A 57 6.61 -1.44 -3.74
CA GLY A 57 7.32 -0.84 -4.89
C GLY A 57 8.85 -0.97 -4.78
N PHE A 58 9.40 -0.72 -3.60
CA PHE A 58 10.84 -0.85 -3.35
C PHE A 58 11.32 -2.30 -3.29
N LEU A 59 10.49 -3.23 -2.83
CA LEU A 59 10.76 -4.66 -2.96
C LEU A 59 10.82 -5.05 -4.44
N GLY A 60 9.94 -4.52 -5.29
CA GLY A 60 10.03 -4.69 -6.74
C GLY A 60 11.40 -4.28 -7.30
N MET A 61 11.92 -3.12 -6.87
CA MET A 61 13.27 -2.66 -7.21
C MET A 61 14.35 -3.59 -6.66
N MET A 62 14.27 -3.97 -5.38
CA MET A 62 15.21 -4.88 -4.72
C MET A 62 15.32 -6.22 -5.44
N TYR A 63 14.17 -6.82 -5.82
CA TYR A 63 14.10 -8.09 -6.54
C TYR A 63 14.76 -8.05 -7.93
N TYR A 64 14.93 -6.86 -8.52
CA TYR A 64 15.67 -6.70 -9.76
C TYR A 64 17.14 -6.34 -9.49
N PHE A 65 17.39 -5.27 -8.73
CA PHE A 65 18.72 -4.68 -8.62
C PHE A 65 19.67 -5.48 -7.73
N VAL A 66 19.20 -6.13 -6.66
CA VAL A 66 20.10 -6.89 -5.76
C VAL A 66 20.71 -8.10 -6.48
N PRO A 67 19.91 -9.00 -7.11
CA PRO A 67 20.47 -10.13 -7.86
C PRO A 67 21.35 -9.66 -9.03
N LYS A 68 20.92 -8.60 -9.74
CA LYS A 68 21.65 -8.04 -10.88
C LYS A 68 23.03 -7.50 -10.46
N GLN A 69 23.09 -6.74 -9.39
CA GLN A 69 24.34 -6.16 -8.88
C GLN A 69 25.25 -7.22 -8.27
N ALA A 70 24.69 -8.21 -7.58
CA ALA A 70 25.46 -9.29 -6.98
C ALA A 70 25.93 -10.35 -7.99
N GLY A 71 25.41 -10.34 -9.22
CA GLY A 71 25.68 -11.39 -10.22
C GLY A 71 25.20 -12.78 -9.76
N ARG A 72 24.18 -12.83 -8.90
CA ARG A 72 23.65 -14.07 -8.31
C ARG A 72 22.17 -14.24 -8.67
N PRO A 73 21.67 -15.48 -8.82
CA PRO A 73 20.24 -15.70 -8.97
C PRO A 73 19.49 -15.28 -7.70
N VAL A 74 18.19 -15.01 -7.85
CA VAL A 74 17.29 -14.76 -6.71
C VAL A 74 17.28 -15.99 -5.80
N TYR A 75 17.51 -15.79 -4.51
CA TYR A 75 17.46 -16.87 -3.53
C TYR A 75 16.01 -17.26 -3.19
N SER A 76 15.73 -18.56 -3.22
CA SER A 76 14.45 -19.20 -2.84
C SER A 76 13.20 -18.60 -3.50
N TYR A 77 12.85 -19.13 -4.68
CA TYR A 77 11.60 -18.79 -5.36
C TYR A 77 10.33 -19.09 -4.53
N ARG A 78 10.35 -20.16 -3.72
CA ARG A 78 9.24 -20.51 -2.83
C ARG A 78 9.02 -19.44 -1.77
N LEU A 79 10.10 -18.89 -1.21
CA LEU A 79 10.00 -17.79 -0.27
C LEU A 79 9.42 -16.56 -0.96
N SER A 80 9.81 -16.24 -2.19
CA SER A 80 9.23 -15.13 -2.94
C SER A 80 7.72 -15.26 -3.12
N ILE A 81 7.21 -16.46 -3.38
CA ILE A 81 5.75 -16.71 -3.48
C ILE A 81 5.06 -16.48 -2.14
N VAL A 82 5.51 -17.15 -1.09
CA VAL A 82 4.87 -17.07 0.24
C VAL A 82 4.92 -15.65 0.77
N HIS A 83 6.10 -15.01 0.69
CA HIS A 83 6.29 -13.63 1.12
C HIS A 83 5.40 -12.67 0.32
N PHE A 84 5.34 -12.80 -1.01
CA PHE A 84 4.49 -11.93 -1.82
C PHE A 84 3.02 -12.01 -1.39
N TRP A 85 2.43 -13.20 -1.38
CA TRP A 85 1.00 -13.35 -1.07
C TRP A 85 0.66 -13.02 0.39
N ALA A 86 1.52 -13.41 1.34
CA ALA A 86 1.34 -13.05 2.73
C ALA A 86 1.39 -11.53 2.92
N LEU A 87 2.38 -10.86 2.32
CA LEU A 87 2.53 -9.41 2.40
C LEU A 87 1.29 -8.71 1.84
N ILE A 88 0.94 -8.94 0.57
CA ILE A 88 -0.13 -8.16 -0.08
C ILE A 88 -1.51 -8.41 0.53
N THR A 89 -1.74 -9.56 1.16
CA THR A 89 -3.01 -9.88 1.80
C THR A 89 -3.09 -9.32 3.22
N LEU A 90 -2.02 -9.47 4.01
CA LEU A 90 -2.04 -9.10 5.43
C LEU A 90 -1.83 -7.60 5.63
N TYR A 91 -1.04 -6.92 4.79
CA TYR A 91 -0.71 -5.50 4.99
C TYR A 91 -1.94 -4.59 4.92
N ILE A 92 -2.96 -4.97 4.15
CA ILE A 92 -4.23 -4.24 4.02
C ILE A 92 -4.90 -4.02 5.38
N TRP A 93 -4.72 -4.94 6.33
CA TRP A 93 -5.37 -4.94 7.64
C TRP A 93 -4.66 -4.14 8.71
N ALA A 94 -3.46 -3.63 8.45
CA ALA A 94 -2.65 -3.01 9.47
C ALA A 94 -3.00 -1.53 9.73
N GLY A 95 -3.92 -0.93 8.97
CA GLY A 95 -4.42 0.45 9.19
C GLY A 95 -4.84 0.77 10.64
N PRO A 96 -5.66 -0.05 11.32
CA PRO A 96 -6.14 0.20 12.69
C PRO A 96 -5.05 0.37 13.75
N HIS A 97 -3.80 -0.05 13.50
CA HIS A 97 -2.72 0.11 14.49
C HIS A 97 -2.40 1.59 14.79
N HIS A 98 -2.84 2.51 13.93
CA HIS A 98 -2.72 3.96 14.11
C HIS A 98 -3.82 4.55 15.02
N LEU A 99 -4.83 3.75 15.34
CA LEU A 99 -6.06 4.14 16.03
C LEU A 99 -6.23 3.38 17.36
N HIS A 100 -5.15 2.88 17.93
CA HIS A 100 -5.21 2.28 19.26
C HIS A 100 -5.56 3.35 20.30
N TYR A 101 -6.57 3.05 21.13
CA TYR A 101 -7.10 3.93 22.18
C TYR A 101 -7.70 5.26 21.68
N THR A 102 -8.26 5.26 20.46
CA THR A 102 -9.08 6.34 19.91
C THR A 102 -10.53 5.93 19.77
#